data_AF-A0A6P8J2Z0-F1
#
_entry.id   AF-A0A6P8J2Z0-F1
#
_cell.length_a   1.000
_cell.length_b   1.000
_cell.length_c   1.000
_cell.angle_alpha   90.00
_cell.angle_beta   90.00
_cell.angle_gamma   90.00
#
_symmetry.space_group_name_H-M   'P 1'
#
loop_
_entity.id
_entity.type
_entity.pdbx_description
1 polymer ?
#
loop_
_entity_poly.entity_id
_entity_poly.type
_entity_poly.pdbx_seq_one_letter_code
_entity_poly.pdbx_strand_id
1 'polypeptide(L)'
;MWFYFLAHCAYHFTRWFPKGNRKAVRIVVILFSLLFLVPQIYVCLLKRSSEVCEQPLLNISVACIVFTFAMIAFSFLFTMMEPVPWQLKIAFHFFGFGSLLMGLVLFASIMDTTNCQSFVPELYFLCLSFGIFAILSTVFIILMLPFWLINYLWPDSVLNRRERRGICYEPVKCCTCLWHI
;
A
#
# COMPACT_ATOMS: atom_id res chain seq x y z
N MET A 1 1.30 -3.60 -5.79
CA MET A 1 0.46 -2.44 -5.45
C MET A 1 0.11 -2.34 -3.97
N TRP A 2 0.13 -3.44 -3.21
CA TRP A 2 -0.33 -3.45 -1.81
C TRP A 2 0.39 -2.44 -0.92
N PHE A 3 1.72 -2.33 -1.02
CA PHE A 3 2.52 -1.40 -0.23
C PHE A 3 2.11 0.07 -0.48
N TYR A 4 1.89 0.43 -1.75
CA TYR A 4 1.37 1.73 -2.13
C TYR A 4 -0.05 1.95 -1.57
N PHE A 5 -0.92 0.96 -1.76
CA PHE A 5 -2.31 1.03 -1.33
C PHE A 5 -2.46 1.24 0.19
N LEU A 6 -1.67 0.55 1.02
CA LEU A 6 -1.72 0.73 2.48
C LEU A 6 -1.33 2.14 2.92
N ALA A 7 -0.26 2.70 2.34
CA ALA A 7 0.15 4.08 2.65
C ALA A 7 -0.89 5.10 2.16
N HIS A 8 -1.51 4.85 1.02
CA HIS A 8 -2.64 5.63 0.50
C HIS A 8 -3.85 5.58 1.44
N CYS A 9 -4.20 4.38 1.92
CA CYS A 9 -5.26 4.19 2.92
C CYS A 9 -4.95 4.89 4.25
N ALA A 10 -3.71 4.81 4.74
CA ALA A 10 -3.28 5.52 5.94
C ALA A 10 -3.46 7.04 5.82
N TYR A 11 -3.11 7.62 4.66
CA TYR A 11 -3.32 9.03 4.36
C TYR A 11 -4.80 9.43 4.46
N HIS A 12 -5.72 8.66 3.86
CA HIS A 12 -7.16 8.97 3.89
C HIS A 12 -7.79 8.69 5.24
N PHE A 13 -7.50 7.52 5.82
CA PHE A 13 -8.06 7.09 7.09
C PHE A 13 -7.77 8.09 8.22
N THR A 14 -6.55 8.63 8.31
CA THR A 14 -6.25 9.65 9.32
C THR A 14 -7.01 10.96 9.11
N ARG A 15 -7.33 11.31 7.86
CA ARG A 15 -8.05 12.54 7.50
C ARG A 15 -9.56 12.44 7.72
N TRP A 16 -10.11 11.24 7.78
CA TRP A 16 -11.50 10.99 8.20
C TRP A 16 -11.79 11.50 9.62
N PHE A 17 -10.77 11.61 10.48
CA PHE A 17 -10.95 12.09 11.84
C PHE A 17 -10.75 13.61 11.97
N PRO A 18 -11.45 14.27 12.92
CA PRO A 18 -11.24 15.68 13.24
C PRO A 18 -9.81 15.96 13.72
N LYS A 19 -9.25 17.12 13.34
CA LYS A 19 -7.85 17.50 13.62
C LYS A 19 -7.42 17.32 15.09
N GLY A 20 -8.30 17.63 16.05
CA GLY A 20 -8.02 17.48 17.49
C GLY A 20 -7.73 16.03 17.92
N ASN A 21 -8.37 15.05 17.27
CA ASN A 21 -8.25 13.63 17.63
C ASN A 21 -7.23 12.86 16.77
N ARG A 22 -6.65 13.49 15.74
CA ARG A 22 -5.73 12.81 14.80
C ARG A 22 -4.48 12.26 15.47
N LYS A 23 -4.02 12.80 16.60
CA LYS A 23 -2.82 12.30 17.31
C LYS A 23 -2.95 10.83 17.69
N ALA A 24 -4.08 10.44 18.30
CA ALA A 24 -4.32 9.05 18.68
C ALA A 24 -4.39 8.14 17.44
N VAL A 25 -5.10 8.58 16.40
CA VAL A 25 -5.24 7.83 15.13
C VAL A 25 -3.90 7.63 14.44
N ARG A 26 -3.03 8.66 14.41
CA ARG A 26 -1.67 8.59 13.87
C ARG A 26 -0.85 7.51 14.57
N ILE A 27 -0.87 7.49 15.91
CA ILE A 27 -0.15 6.47 16.70
C ILE A 27 -0.66 5.07 16.33
N VAL A 28 -1.98 4.87 16.29
CA VAL A 28 -2.58 3.57 15.93
C VAL A 28 -2.17 3.15 14.52
N VAL A 29 -2.23 4.04 13.53
CA VAL A 29 -1.85 3.75 12.14
C VAL A 29 -0.36 3.38 12.02
N ILE A 30 0.52 4.07 12.74
CA ILE A 30 1.96 3.77 12.74
C ILE A 30 2.23 2.41 13.38
N LEU A 31 1.66 2.15 14.56
CA LEU A 31 1.81 0.87 15.25
C LEU A 31 1.26 -0.28 14.39
N PHE A 32 0.10 -0.10 13.77
CA PHE A 32 -0.48 -1.07 12.86
C PHE A 32 0.41 -1.30 11.62
N SER A 33 1.01 -0.25 11.07
CA SER A 33 1.92 -0.37 9.94
C SER A 33 3.20 -1.15 10.30
N LEU A 34 3.72 -0.97 11.51
CA LEU A 34 4.90 -1.69 12.02
C LEU A 34 4.62 -3.20 12.21
N LEU A 35 3.38 -3.57 12.57
CA LEU A 35 3.01 -4.98 12.73
C LEU A 35 3.20 -5.81 11.45
N PHE A 36 3.13 -5.18 10.26
CA PHE A 36 3.38 -5.89 9.00
C PHE A 36 4.83 -6.39 8.86
N LEU A 37 5.81 -5.83 9.58
CA LEU A 37 7.20 -6.31 9.55
C LEU A 37 7.37 -7.61 10.33
N VAL A 38 6.58 -7.83 11.39
CA VAL A 38 6.73 -8.97 12.30
C VAL A 38 6.69 -10.31 11.57
N PRO A 39 5.64 -10.65 10.78
CA PRO A 39 5.62 -11.93 10.08
C PRO A 39 6.73 -12.05 9.02
N GLN A 40 7.15 -10.94 8.40
CA GLN A 40 8.22 -10.96 7.39
C GLN A 40 9.58 -11.26 7.99
N ILE A 41 9.92 -10.60 9.10
CA ILE A 41 11.17 -10.82 9.82
C ILE A 41 11.17 -12.22 10.41
N TYR A 42 10.08 -12.65 11.04
CA TYR A 42 9.95 -14.01 11.59
C TYR A 42 10.26 -15.08 10.54
N VAL A 43 9.64 -14.98 9.36
CA VAL A 43 9.88 -15.92 8.27
C VAL A 43 11.32 -15.87 7.78
N CYS A 44 11.93 -14.69 7.63
CA CYS A 44 13.32 -14.58 7.17
C CYS A 44 14.35 -15.14 8.16
N LEU A 45 14.01 -15.20 9.46
CA LEU A 45 14.89 -15.75 10.50
C LEU A 45 14.78 -17.29 10.63
N LEU A 46 13.78 -17.92 10.02
CA LEU A 46 13.67 -19.38 9.99
C LEU A 46 14.78 -19.96 9.11
N LYS A 47 15.64 -20.81 9.69
CA LYS A 47 16.74 -21.47 8.95
C LYS A 47 16.24 -22.21 7.69
N ARG A 48 15.09 -22.87 7.83
CA ARG A 48 14.43 -23.63 6.76
C ARG A 48 14.06 -22.77 5.56
N SER A 49 13.83 -21.46 5.73
CA SER A 49 13.45 -20.56 4.64
C SER A 49 14.55 -20.34 3.59
N SER A 50 15.78 -20.77 3.86
CA SER A 50 16.90 -20.75 2.91
C SER A 50 17.10 -22.07 2.16
N GLU A 51 16.31 -23.10 2.46
CA GLU A 51 16.54 -24.46 1.98
C GLU A 51 15.47 -24.87 0.95
N VAL A 52 15.91 -25.56 -0.12
CA VAL A 52 15.08 -26.45 -0.97
C VAL A 52 14.05 -25.81 -1.92
N CYS A 53 13.90 -24.48 -2.00
CA CYS A 53 13.06 -23.85 -3.04
C CYS A 53 13.93 -23.32 -4.20
N GLU A 54 13.65 -23.74 -5.44
CA GLU A 54 14.37 -23.28 -6.64
C GLU A 54 14.10 -21.80 -6.95
N GLN A 55 12.92 -21.31 -6.56
CA GLN A 55 12.53 -19.92 -6.78
C GLN A 55 13.15 -19.00 -5.72
N PRO A 56 13.54 -17.76 -6.09
CA PRO A 56 14.20 -16.82 -5.18
C PRO A 56 13.21 -16.16 -4.20
N LEU A 57 12.26 -16.91 -3.64
CA LEU A 57 11.21 -16.43 -2.73
C LEU A 57 11.79 -15.70 -1.51
N LEU A 58 12.92 -16.17 -0.98
CA LEU A 58 13.58 -15.51 0.15
C LEU A 58 14.10 -14.12 -0.24
N ASN A 59 14.76 -14.00 -1.39
CA ASN A 59 15.24 -12.70 -1.90
C ASN A 59 14.08 -11.74 -2.19
N ILE A 60 13.00 -12.27 -2.75
CA ILE A 60 11.76 -11.53 -2.99
C ILE A 60 11.14 -11.08 -1.66
N SER A 61 11.13 -11.92 -0.64
CA SER A 61 10.65 -11.58 0.71
C SER A 61 11.51 -10.47 1.36
N VAL A 62 12.84 -10.53 1.21
CA VAL A 62 13.74 -9.45 1.66
C VAL A 62 13.44 -8.14 0.92
N ALA A 63 13.20 -8.19 -0.39
CA ALA A 63 12.75 -7.00 -1.12
C ALA A 63 11.39 -6.49 -0.60
N CYS A 64 10.43 -7.37 -0.30
CA CYS A 64 9.16 -7.00 0.33
C CYS A 64 9.35 -6.30 1.68
N ILE A 65 10.35 -6.69 2.49
CA ILE A 65 10.69 -5.98 3.74
C ILE A 65 11.13 -4.53 3.44
N VAL A 66 11.98 -4.32 2.44
CA VAL A 66 12.41 -2.97 2.02
C VAL A 66 11.20 -2.13 1.59
N PHE A 67 10.32 -2.70 0.77
CA PHE A 67 9.07 -2.03 0.36
C PHE A 67 8.13 -1.76 1.55
N THR A 68 8.12 -2.63 2.57
CA THR A 68 7.35 -2.43 3.80
C THR A 68 7.90 -1.27 4.61
N PHE A 69 9.23 -1.12 4.73
CA PHE A 69 9.83 0.05 5.37
C PHE A 69 9.48 1.34 4.63
N ALA A 70 9.56 1.35 3.30
CA ALA A 70 9.16 2.49 2.49
C ALA A 70 7.67 2.82 2.68
N MET A 71 6.79 1.82 2.69
CA MET A 71 5.36 1.97 3.00
C MET A 71 5.16 2.63 4.37
N ILE A 72 5.84 2.13 5.42
CA ILE A 72 5.74 2.68 6.78
C ILE A 72 6.20 4.15 6.80
N ALA A 73 7.30 4.46 6.11
CA ALA A 73 7.82 5.83 6.01
C ALA A 73 6.81 6.75 5.31
N PHE A 74 6.23 6.35 4.19
CA PHE A 74 5.20 7.12 3.51
C PHE A 74 3.94 7.29 4.37
N SER A 75 3.46 6.21 5.02
CA SER A 75 2.35 6.29 5.99
C SER A 75 2.64 7.30 7.10
N PHE A 76 3.85 7.28 7.67
CA PHE A 76 4.25 8.26 8.67
C PHE A 76 4.23 9.68 8.13
N LEU A 77 4.91 9.94 7.01
CA LEU A 77 5.00 11.28 6.41
C LEU A 77 3.61 11.83 6.05
N PHE A 78 2.77 11.01 5.44
CA PHE A 78 1.42 11.39 5.01
C PHE A 78 0.43 11.64 6.13
N THR A 79 0.59 10.93 7.24
CA THR A 79 -0.27 11.15 8.42
C THR A 79 0.18 12.37 9.22
N MET A 80 1.45 12.78 9.11
CA MET A 80 2.03 13.92 9.83
C MET A 80 1.97 15.24 9.06
N MET A 81 2.13 15.23 7.73
CA MET A 81 2.24 16.44 6.90
C MET A 81 0.87 16.95 6.41
N GLU A 82 0.57 18.20 6.73
CA GLU A 82 -0.59 18.94 6.21
C GLU A 82 -0.19 20.40 5.91
N PRO A 83 -0.17 20.85 4.63
CA PRO A 83 -0.39 20.09 3.40
C PRO A 83 0.81 19.16 3.04
N VAL A 84 0.57 18.16 2.20
CA VAL A 84 1.63 17.26 1.71
C VAL A 84 2.40 17.94 0.57
N PRO A 85 3.74 18.02 0.63
CA PRO A 85 4.55 18.66 -0.39
C PRO A 85 4.50 17.89 -1.72
N TRP A 86 4.54 18.63 -2.83
CA TRP A 86 4.39 18.07 -4.18
C TRP A 86 5.46 17.01 -4.52
N GLN A 87 6.70 17.25 -4.12
CA GLN A 87 7.82 16.34 -4.34
C GLN A 87 7.58 14.97 -3.70
N LEU A 88 6.95 14.95 -2.52
CA LEU A 88 6.64 13.71 -1.82
C LEU A 88 5.52 12.93 -2.54
N LYS A 89 4.56 13.62 -3.14
CA LYS A 89 3.50 12.99 -3.96
C LYS A 89 4.08 12.31 -5.19
N ILE A 90 5.01 12.98 -5.89
CA ILE A 90 5.70 12.39 -7.03
C ILE A 90 6.49 11.15 -6.61
N ALA A 91 7.29 11.25 -5.54
CA ALA A 91 8.07 10.12 -5.02
C ALA A 91 7.16 8.94 -4.65
N PHE A 92 5.98 9.22 -4.10
CA PHE A 92 5.00 8.20 -3.76
C PHE A 92 4.40 7.50 -4.98
N HIS A 93 4.18 8.21 -6.08
CA HIS A 93 3.71 7.58 -7.33
C HIS A 93 4.79 6.70 -7.98
N PHE A 94 6.07 7.11 -7.93
CA PHE A 94 7.18 6.22 -8.32
C PHE A 94 7.28 4.98 -7.43
N PHE A 95 7.12 5.14 -6.12
CA PHE A 95 7.01 4.03 -5.19
C PHE A 95 5.82 3.12 -5.53
N GLY A 96 4.70 3.71 -5.95
CA GLY A 96 3.57 3.04 -6.57
C GLY A 96 4.05 2.12 -7.68
N PHE A 97 4.61 2.67 -8.75
CA PHE A 97 5.11 1.89 -9.88
C PHE A 97 6.05 0.75 -9.45
N GLY A 98 7.01 1.01 -8.54
CA GLY A 98 7.87 -0.03 -7.98
C GLY A 98 7.09 -1.14 -7.26
N SER A 99 6.06 -0.77 -6.48
CA SER A 99 5.19 -1.72 -5.80
C SER A 99 4.37 -2.57 -6.79
N LEU A 100 4.07 -2.06 -7.99
CA LEU A 100 3.36 -2.82 -9.04
C LEU A 100 4.30 -3.89 -9.56
N LEU A 101 5.49 -3.48 -9.99
CA LEU A 101 6.50 -4.39 -10.52
C LEU A 101 6.85 -5.48 -9.51
N MET A 102 7.05 -5.10 -8.25
CA MET A 102 7.30 -6.07 -7.18
C MET A 102 6.15 -7.08 -7.01
N GLY A 103 4.90 -6.61 -7.09
CA GLY A 103 3.73 -7.47 -7.04
C GLY A 103 3.65 -8.44 -8.23
N LEU A 104 4.01 -7.99 -9.44
CA LEU A 104 4.05 -8.84 -10.64
C LEU A 104 5.15 -9.90 -10.54
N VAL A 105 6.35 -9.51 -10.11
CA VAL A 105 7.48 -10.44 -9.89
C VAL A 105 7.12 -11.48 -8.83
N LEU A 106 6.54 -11.04 -7.71
CA LEU A 106 6.09 -11.93 -6.65
C LEU A 106 5.04 -12.92 -7.17
N PHE A 107 4.03 -12.44 -7.92
CA PHE A 107 2.99 -13.29 -8.47
C PHE A 107 3.54 -14.32 -9.46
N ALA A 108 4.39 -13.91 -10.40
CA ALA A 108 5.03 -14.81 -11.35
C ALA A 108 5.87 -15.88 -10.63
N SER A 109 6.63 -15.47 -9.61
CA SER A 109 7.47 -16.38 -8.84
C SER A 109 6.65 -17.41 -8.06
N ILE A 110 5.48 -17.03 -7.54
CA ILE A 110 4.57 -17.97 -6.85
C ILE A 110 3.96 -18.98 -7.84
N MET A 111 3.54 -18.52 -9.02
CA MET A 111 2.94 -19.38 -10.05
C MET A 111 3.93 -20.45 -10.55
N ASP A 112 5.22 -20.16 -10.51
CA ASP A 112 6.29 -21.07 -10.93
C ASP A 112 6.78 -22.01 -9.81
N THR A 113 6.16 -21.97 -8.63
CA THR A 113 6.52 -22.88 -7.53
C THR A 113 5.73 -24.19 -7.62
N THR A 114 6.41 -25.30 -7.85
CA THR A 114 5.78 -26.62 -7.92
C THR A 114 5.75 -27.34 -6.57
N ASN A 115 6.70 -27.06 -5.67
CA ASN A 115 6.84 -27.79 -4.39
C ASN A 115 7.19 -26.94 -3.16
N CYS A 116 7.33 -25.61 -3.29
CA CYS A 116 7.81 -24.79 -2.18
C CYS A 116 6.85 -24.72 -0.98
N GLN A 117 5.55 -25.01 -1.19
CA GLN A 117 4.58 -25.17 -0.12
C GLN A 117 4.96 -26.28 0.88
N SER A 118 5.55 -27.39 0.42
CA SER A 118 5.87 -28.54 1.29
C SER A 118 7.21 -28.36 2.03
N PHE A 119 8.14 -27.61 1.44
CA PHE A 119 9.47 -27.42 2.00
C PHE A 119 9.61 -26.15 2.84
N VAL A 120 8.95 -25.05 2.47
CA VAL A 120 9.03 -23.75 3.16
C VAL A 120 7.65 -23.11 3.29
N PRO A 121 6.69 -23.76 3.99
CA PRO A 121 5.29 -23.35 3.99
C PRO A 121 5.09 -21.92 4.48
N GLU A 122 5.79 -21.48 5.53
CA GLU A 122 5.62 -20.15 6.11
C GLU A 122 6.01 -19.04 5.12
N LEU A 123 7.12 -19.24 4.39
CA LEU A 123 7.58 -18.32 3.36
C LEU A 123 6.63 -18.30 2.17
N TYR A 124 6.18 -19.48 1.75
CA TYR A 124 5.23 -19.62 0.65
C TYR A 124 3.91 -18.90 0.96
N PHE A 125 3.29 -19.15 2.12
CA PHE A 125 2.02 -18.53 2.48
C PHE A 125 2.15 -17.02 2.73
N LEU A 126 3.27 -16.56 3.28
CA LEU A 126 3.55 -15.12 3.39
C LEU A 126 3.61 -14.47 2.01
N CYS A 127 4.40 -15.04 1.10
CA CYS A 127 4.52 -14.55 -0.28
C CYS A 127 3.17 -14.57 -1.00
N LEU A 128 2.42 -15.68 -0.89
CA LEU A 128 1.09 -15.84 -1.45
C LEU A 128 0.14 -14.76 -0.94
N SER A 129 0.14 -14.47 0.36
CA SER A 129 -0.71 -13.43 0.94
C SER A 129 -0.41 -12.05 0.35
N PHE A 130 0.87 -11.69 0.20
CA PHE A 130 1.28 -10.46 -0.45
C PHE A 130 0.92 -10.43 -1.93
N GLY A 131 1.00 -11.57 -2.64
CA GLY A 131 0.56 -11.69 -4.02
C GLY A 131 -0.94 -11.41 -4.17
N ILE A 132 -1.77 -12.03 -3.34
CA ILE A 132 -3.23 -11.81 -3.31
C ILE A 132 -3.54 -10.34 -3.02
N PHE A 133 -2.94 -9.77 -1.98
CA PHE A 133 -3.12 -8.36 -1.65
C PHE A 133 -2.64 -7.42 -2.77
N ALA A 134 -1.54 -7.77 -3.45
CA ALA A 134 -1.05 -7.01 -4.59
C ALA A 134 -2.06 -7.04 -5.75
N ILE A 135 -2.68 -8.17 -6.06
CA ILE A 135 -3.72 -8.26 -7.09
C ILE A 135 -4.94 -7.43 -6.71
N LEU A 136 -5.49 -7.64 -5.51
CA LEU A 136 -6.69 -6.94 -5.06
C LEU A 136 -6.51 -5.42 -5.07
N SER A 137 -5.37 -4.94 -4.55
CA SER A 137 -5.03 -3.52 -4.59
C SER A 137 -4.78 -3.00 -6.01
N THR A 138 -4.21 -3.81 -6.91
CA THR A 138 -4.04 -3.44 -8.32
C THR A 138 -5.39 -3.26 -9.00
N VAL A 139 -6.31 -4.20 -8.83
CA VAL A 139 -7.67 -4.12 -9.37
C VAL A 139 -8.37 -2.85 -8.86
N PHE A 140 -8.32 -2.60 -7.55
CA PHE A 140 -8.90 -1.39 -6.97
C PHE A 140 -8.32 -0.11 -7.62
N ILE A 141 -7.00 -0.01 -7.76
CA ILE A 141 -6.36 1.17 -8.35
C ILE A 141 -6.73 1.33 -9.82
N ILE A 142 -6.76 0.24 -10.60
CA ILE A 142 -7.18 0.26 -12.00
C ILE A 142 -8.63 0.76 -12.12
N LEU A 143 -9.53 0.36 -11.23
CA LEU A 143 -10.91 0.84 -11.22
C LEU A 143 -11.01 2.33 -10.85
N MET A 144 -10.16 2.81 -9.95
CA MET A 144 -10.16 4.22 -9.51
C MET A 144 -9.44 5.17 -10.48
N LEU A 145 -8.46 4.68 -11.24
CA LEU A 145 -7.59 5.48 -12.09
C LEU A 145 -8.33 6.26 -13.20
N PRO A 146 -9.35 5.72 -13.89
CA PRO A 146 -10.17 6.48 -14.83
C PRO A 146 -10.84 7.70 -14.18
N PHE A 147 -11.40 7.54 -12.98
CA PHE A 147 -12.03 8.65 -12.26
C PHE A 147 -11.03 9.74 -11.92
N TRP A 148 -9.82 9.35 -11.51
CA TRP A 148 -8.72 10.28 -11.25
C TRP A 148 -8.28 11.01 -12.51
N LEU A 149 -8.13 10.29 -13.62
CA LEU A 149 -7.71 10.86 -14.90
C LEU A 149 -8.76 11.83 -15.46
N ILE A 150 -10.04 11.47 -15.42
CA ILE A 150 -11.14 12.33 -15.86
C ILE A 150 -11.17 13.61 -15.00
N ASN A 151 -11.04 13.49 -13.68
CA ASN A 151 -11.03 14.66 -12.80
C ASN A 151 -9.76 15.53 -12.95
N TYR A 152 -8.64 14.96 -13.42
CA TYR A 152 -7.42 15.70 -13.74
C TYR A 152 -7.55 16.46 -15.06
N LEU A 153 -8.08 15.82 -16.11
CA LEU A 153 -8.26 16.42 -17.43
C LEU A 153 -9.42 17.42 -17.48
N TRP A 154 -10.50 17.12 -16.77
CA TRP A 154 -11.68 17.97 -16.63
C TRP A 154 -11.97 18.21 -15.15
N PRO A 155 -11.44 19.29 -14.57
CA PRO A 155 -11.71 19.65 -13.18
C PRO A 155 -13.23 19.72 -12.92
N ASP A 156 -13.64 19.31 -11.72
CA ASP A 156 -15.03 19.31 -11.24
C ASP A 156 -16.00 18.35 -11.96
N SER A 157 -15.55 17.56 -12.95
CA SER A 157 -16.38 16.61 -13.70
C SER A 157 -16.86 15.41 -12.87
N VAL A 158 -15.97 14.82 -12.07
CA VAL A 158 -16.27 13.69 -11.17
C VAL A 158 -16.50 14.19 -9.74
N LEU A 159 -15.87 15.30 -9.37
CA LEU A 159 -15.86 15.80 -8.01
C LEU A 159 -15.85 17.33 -7.97
N ASN A 160 -16.99 17.94 -7.65
CA ASN A 160 -17.14 19.39 -7.51
C ASN A 160 -17.01 19.79 -6.04
N ARG A 161 -15.88 20.43 -5.70
CA ARG A 161 -15.59 20.84 -4.32
C ARG A 161 -16.46 21.99 -3.83
N ARG A 162 -16.91 22.87 -4.73
CA ARG A 162 -17.73 24.04 -4.39
C ARG A 162 -19.16 23.62 -4.07
N GLU A 163 -19.70 22.71 -4.86
CA GLU A 163 -21.08 22.21 -4.71
C GLU A 163 -21.19 21.00 -3.76
N ARG A 164 -20.06 20.43 -3.31
CA ARG A 164 -20.01 19.17 -2.54
C ARG A 164 -20.73 18.03 -3.25
N ARG A 165 -20.55 17.94 -4.57
CA ARG A 165 -21.17 16.91 -5.43
C ARG A 165 -20.10 16.01 -6.04
N GLY A 166 -20.50 14.78 -6.36
CA GLY A 166 -19.61 13.76 -6.94
C GLY A 166 -19.39 12.57 -6.02
N ILE A 167 -18.52 11.65 -6.44
CA ILE A 167 -18.12 10.49 -5.63
C ILE A 167 -17.13 10.95 -4.54
N CYS A 168 -17.67 11.69 -3.56
CA CYS A 168 -17.01 12.01 -2.30
C CYS A 168 -17.42 10.94 -1.28
N TYR A 169 -16.52 10.00 -0.97
CA TYR A 169 -16.75 9.02 0.11
C TYR A 169 -16.56 9.61 1.53
N GLU A 170 -16.62 10.94 1.72
CA GLU A 170 -16.39 11.59 3.02
C GLU A 170 -17.54 12.52 3.45
N PRO A 171 -18.12 12.33 4.64
CA PRO A 171 -19.16 13.19 5.17
C PRO A 171 -18.56 14.26 6.11
N VAL A 172 -18.01 15.37 5.60
CA VAL A 172 -17.79 16.56 6.46
C VAL A 172 -17.62 17.87 5.68
N LYS A 173 -18.18 18.94 6.24
CA LYS A 173 -18.36 20.29 5.67
C LYS A 173 -17.06 21.04 5.27
N CYS A 174 -15.86 20.57 5.62
CA CYS A 174 -14.63 21.39 5.55
C CYS A 174 -13.36 20.71 5.00
N CYS A 175 -13.41 19.48 4.46
CA CYS A 175 -12.19 18.82 3.95
C CYS A 175 -12.30 18.45 2.47
N THR A 176 -11.18 18.61 1.76
CA THR A 176 -11.00 18.28 0.35
C THR A 176 -11.18 16.78 0.14
N CYS A 177 -12.33 16.36 -0.38
CA CYS A 177 -12.46 15.04 -0.98
C CYS A 177 -11.46 14.97 -2.14
N LEU A 178 -10.42 14.18 -1.97
CA LEU A 178 -9.63 13.71 -3.08
C LEU A 178 -9.04 12.40 -2.59
N TRP A 179 -9.52 11.26 -3.10
CA TRP A 179 -8.84 9.96 -2.94
C TRP A 179 -7.56 9.88 -3.80
N HIS A 180 -6.92 11.03 -4.02
CA HIS A 180 -5.75 11.21 -4.86
C HIS A 180 -4.70 11.93 -4.02
N ILE A 181 -3.53 11.33 -3.95
CA ILE A 181 -2.34 11.93 -3.35
C ILE A 181 -1.72 12.87 -4.36
#